data_AF-A0A7K7R943-F1
#
_entry.id   AF-A0A7K7R943-F1
#
_cell.length_a   1.000
_cell.length_b   1.000
_cell.length_c   1.000
_cell.angle_alpha   90.00
_cell.angle_beta   90.00
_cell.angle_gamma   90.00
#
_symmetry.space_group_name_H-M   'P 1'
#
loop_
_entity.id
_entity.type
_entity.pdbx_description
1 polymer ?
#
loop_
_entity_poly.entity_id
_entity_poly.type
_entity_poly.pdbx_seq_one_letter_code
_entity_poly.pdbx_strand_id
1 'polypeptide(L)'
;YTGPYWSQLALLSRLGFPEVSAAPALRRHGGDQWEAALELQRLKLRPFLLRHFRGEEPALDFNRDDQQALLRQILATLPVASWGRAWLVAG
;
A
#
# COMPACT_ATOMS: atom_id res chain seq x y z
N TYR A 1 15.34 0.38 -25.11
CA TYR A 1 13.88 0.41 -25.01
C TYR A 1 13.49 0.55 -23.53
N THR A 2 13.39 1.77 -22.99
CA THR A 2 13.17 2.05 -21.55
C THR A 2 11.82 2.69 -21.24
N GLY A 3 11.01 2.99 -22.26
CA GLY A 3 9.71 3.65 -22.13
C GLY A 3 8.72 3.02 -21.14
N PRO A 4 8.50 1.68 -21.14
CA PRO A 4 7.50 1.08 -20.26
C PRO A 4 7.88 1.09 -18.78
N TYR A 5 9.18 1.09 -18.45
CA TYR A 5 9.63 1.12 -17.05
C TYR A 5 9.31 2.45 -16.37
N TRP A 6 9.62 3.56 -17.03
CA TRP A 6 9.41 4.90 -16.46
C TRP A 6 7.93 5.25 -16.33
N SER A 7 7.08 4.81 -17.26
CA SER A 7 5.63 5.00 -17.15
C SER A 7 5.05 4.25 -15.96
N GLN A 8 5.48 3.01 -15.73
CA GLN A 8 5.07 2.20 -14.58
C GLN A 8 5.57 2.79 -13.24
N LEU A 9 6.80 3.31 -13.21
CA LEU A 9 7.34 3.98 -12.03
C LEU A 9 6.58 5.27 -11.69
N ALA A 10 6.20 6.04 -12.71
CA ALA A 10 5.36 7.22 -12.53
C ALA A 10 3.95 6.85 -12.03
N LEU A 11 3.38 5.74 -12.49
CA LEU A 11 2.10 5.22 -11.98
C LEU A 11 2.20 4.82 -10.50
N LEU A 12 3.24 4.09 -10.10
CA LEU A 12 3.47 3.74 -8.69
C LEU A 12 3.66 4.99 -7.82
N SER A 13 4.33 6.02 -8.35
CA SER A 13 4.49 7.30 -7.65
C SER A 13 3.17 8.03 -7.42
N ARG A 14 2.27 8.03 -8.43
CA ARG A 14 0.91 8.58 -8.30
C ARG A 14 0.05 7.80 -7.30
N LEU A 15 0.31 6.50 -7.13
CA LEU A 15 -0.32 5.67 -6.10
C LEU A 15 0.27 5.89 -4.69
N GLY A 16 1.20 6.84 -4.52
CA GLY A 16 1.78 7.19 -3.23
C GLY A 16 2.94 6.28 -2.81
N PHE A 17 3.57 5.55 -3.74
CA PHE A 17 4.81 4.82 -3.48
C PHE A 17 6.01 5.68 -3.87
N PRO A 18 6.85 6.11 -2.91
CA PRO A 18 8.06 6.87 -3.21
C PRO A 18 8.95 6.13 -4.20
N GLU A 19 9.56 6.85 -5.15
CA GLU A 19 10.41 6.29 -6.19
C GLU A 19 11.53 5.38 -5.63
N VAL A 20 12.13 5.79 -4.50
CA VAL A 20 13.16 5.02 -3.78
C VAL A 20 12.70 3.60 -3.40
N SER A 21 11.40 3.41 -3.17
CA SER A 21 10.80 2.11 -2.88
C SER A 21 10.20 1.44 -4.12
N ALA A 22 9.59 2.23 -5.02
CA ALA A 22 8.92 1.72 -6.20
C ALA A 22 9.89 1.18 -7.27
N ALA A 23 11.00 1.88 -7.51
CA ALA A 23 12.00 1.49 -8.52
C ALA A 23 12.61 0.11 -8.27
N PRO A 24 13.08 -0.25 -7.05
CA PRO A 24 13.61 -1.60 -6.79
C PRO A 24 12.52 -2.68 -6.84
N ALA A 25 11.30 -2.41 -6.38
CA ALA A 25 10.18 -3.36 -6.48
C ALA A 25 9.86 -3.66 -7.94
N LEU A 26 9.74 -2.62 -8.77
CA LEU A 26 9.46 -2.76 -10.20
C LEU A 26 10.56 -3.54 -10.93
N ARG A 27 11.84 -3.31 -10.59
CA ARG A 27 12.95 -4.11 -11.15
C ARG A 27 12.86 -5.58 -10.75
N ARG A 28 12.51 -5.87 -9.49
CA ARG A 28 12.43 -7.25 -8.98
C ARG A 28 11.33 -8.05 -9.67
N HIS A 29 10.24 -7.40 -10.06
CA HIS A 29 9.13 -8.00 -10.78
C HIS A 29 9.23 -7.80 -12.31
N GLY A 30 10.41 -7.49 -12.84
CA GLY A 30 10.63 -7.42 -14.30
C GLY A 30 9.83 -6.34 -15.02
N GLY A 31 9.41 -5.27 -14.33
CA GLY A 31 8.50 -4.28 -14.86
C GLY A 31 7.02 -4.63 -14.69
N ASP A 32 6.66 -5.67 -13.93
CA ASP A 32 5.26 -5.88 -13.59
C ASP A 32 4.82 -4.87 -12.51
N GLN A 33 4.02 -3.89 -12.91
CA GLN A 33 3.49 -2.87 -12.01
C GLN A 33 2.57 -3.46 -10.95
N TRP A 34 1.78 -4.48 -11.30
CA TRP A 34 0.81 -5.08 -10.39
C TRP A 34 1.52 -5.79 -9.25
N GLU A 35 2.48 -6.66 -9.57
CA GLU A 35 3.26 -7.37 -8.57
C GLU A 35 4.13 -6.42 -7.72
N ALA A 36 4.71 -5.38 -8.34
CA ALA A 36 5.42 -4.35 -7.60
C ALA A 36 4.52 -3.59 -6.63
N ALA A 37 3.32 -3.19 -7.06
CA ALA A 37 2.34 -2.54 -6.18
C ALA A 37 1.92 -3.46 -5.03
N LEU A 38 1.68 -4.74 -5.31
CA LEU A 38 1.29 -5.73 -4.32
C LEU A 38 2.38 -5.92 -3.25
N GLU A 39 3.65 -6.03 -3.65
CA GLU A 39 4.79 -6.08 -2.72
C GLU A 39 4.82 -4.83 -1.82
N LEU A 40 4.74 -3.64 -2.41
CA LEU A 40 4.82 -2.38 -1.69
C LEU A 40 3.64 -2.20 -0.71
N GLN A 41 2.43 -2.61 -1.12
CA GLN A 41 1.25 -2.63 -0.25
C GLN A 41 1.44 -3.59 0.93
N ARG A 42 1.93 -4.81 0.68
CA ARG A 42 2.21 -5.80 1.74
C ARG A 42 3.23 -5.25 2.75
N LEU A 43 4.29 -4.59 2.29
CA LEU A 43 5.28 -3.97 3.17
C LEU A 43 4.67 -2.84 4.01
N LYS A 44 3.85 -1.97 3.41
CA LYS A 44 3.15 -0.91 4.16
C LYS A 44 2.13 -1.47 5.17
N LEU A 45 1.49 -2.60 4.87
CA LEU A 45 0.51 -3.24 5.74
C LEU A 45 1.14 -4.00 6.91
N ARG A 46 2.36 -4.54 6.74
CA ARG A 46 2.99 -5.42 7.73
C ARG A 46 3.06 -4.84 9.15
N PRO A 47 3.46 -3.57 9.38
CA PRO A 47 3.46 -3.00 10.73
C PRO A 47 2.07 -2.93 11.37
N PHE A 48 1.03 -2.64 10.58
CA PHE A 48 -0.35 -2.60 11.05
C PHE A 48 -0.83 -4.00 11.46
N LEU A 49 -0.57 -5.00 10.62
CA LEU A 49 -0.92 -6.39 10.94
C LEU A 49 -0.24 -6.85 12.23
N LEU A 50 1.06 -6.55 12.41
CA LEU A 50 1.79 -6.92 13.62
C LEU A 50 1.24 -6.27 14.89
N ARG A 51 0.95 -4.96 14.85
CA ARG A 51 0.35 -4.26 15.99
C ARG A 51 -1.06 -4.74 16.29
N HIS A 52 -1.87 -4.98 15.25
CA HIS A 52 -3.21 -5.54 15.41
C HIS A 52 -3.17 -6.90 16.11
N PHE A 53 -2.31 -7.82 15.67
CA PHE A 53 -2.11 -9.12 16.33
C PHE A 53 -1.62 -9.00 17.78
N ARG A 54 -0.94 -7.91 18.15
CA ARG A 54 -0.49 -7.63 19.51
C ARG A 54 -1.51 -6.88 20.37
N GLY A 55 -2.64 -6.44 19.79
CA GLY A 55 -3.60 -5.59 20.48
C GLY A 55 -3.11 -4.16 20.73
N GLU A 56 -2.10 -3.70 19.98
CA GLU A 56 -1.43 -2.39 20.14
C GLU A 56 -1.95 -1.33 19.13
N GLU A 57 -3.10 -1.56 18.49
CA GLU A 57 -3.64 -0.56 17.55
C GLU A 57 -4.21 0.65 18.32
N PRO A 58 -3.86 1.88 17.90
CA PRO A 58 -4.44 3.08 18.50
C PRO A 58 -5.96 3.14 18.23
N ALA A 59 -6.65 4.09 18.87
CA ALA A 59 -8.02 4.40 18.49
C ALA A 59 -8.08 4.89 17.03
N LEU A 60 -9.23 4.71 16.38
CA LEU A 60 -9.47 5.27 15.05
C LEU A 60 -9.48 6.80 15.13
N ASP A 61 -8.58 7.43 14.37
CA ASP A 61 -8.52 8.89 14.23
C ASP A 61 -8.88 9.30 12.80
N PHE A 62 -10.09 9.81 12.64
CA PHE A 62 -10.62 10.29 11.36
C PHE A 62 -10.01 11.62 10.90
N ASN A 63 -9.35 12.36 11.81
CA ASN A 63 -8.69 13.62 11.49
C ASN A 63 -7.22 13.45 11.09
N ARG A 64 -6.69 12.22 11.04
CA ARG A 64 -5.29 11.98 10.69
C ARG A 64 -4.98 12.43 9.25
N ASP A 65 -3.76 12.91 9.04
CA ASP A 65 -3.31 13.31 7.69
C ASP A 65 -3.19 12.10 6.74
N ASP A 66 -2.69 10.96 7.22
CA ASP A 66 -2.52 9.75 6.42
C ASP A 66 -3.82 8.92 6.36
N GLN A 67 -4.73 9.32 5.50
CA GLN A 67 -6.01 8.65 5.24
C GLN A 67 -5.85 7.18 4.82
N GLN A 68 -4.75 6.85 4.14
CA GLN A 68 -4.44 5.48 3.75
C GLN A 68 -4.14 4.60 4.96
N ALA A 69 -3.42 5.14 5.94
CA ALA A 69 -3.18 4.45 7.21
C ALA A 69 -4.46 4.29 8.05
N LEU A 70 -5.38 5.27 8.02
CA LEU A 70 -6.71 5.11 8.63
C LEU A 70 -7.46 3.95 8.00
N LEU A 71 -7.51 3.88 6.66
CA LEU A 71 -8.23 2.80 6.00
C LEU A 71 -7.64 1.43 6.35
N ARG A 72 -6.31 1.28 6.38
CA ARG A 72 -5.65 0.02 6.78
C ARG A 72 -6.05 -0.41 8.20
N GLN A 73 -6.13 0.54 9.12
CA GLN A 73 -6.55 0.30 10.50
C GLN A 73 -8.02 -0.15 10.57
N ILE A 74 -8.93 0.55 9.87
CA ILE A 74 -10.35 0.18 9.76
C ILE A 74 -10.50 -1.25 9.22
N LEU A 75 -9.80 -1.57 8.13
CA LEU A 75 -9.85 -2.88 7.49
C LEU A 75 -9.31 -4.01 8.39
N ALA A 76 -8.38 -3.69 9.28
CA ALA A 76 -7.82 -4.64 10.24
C ALA A 76 -8.69 -4.82 11.49
N THR A 77 -9.36 -3.76 11.97
CA THR A 77 -10.12 -3.80 13.24
C THR A 77 -11.59 -4.17 13.09
N LEU A 78 -12.24 -3.75 12.00
CA LEU A 78 -13.65 -4.04 11.79
C LEU A 78 -13.79 -5.32 10.97
N PRO A 79 -14.80 -6.17 11.25
CA PRO A 79 -15.16 -7.30 10.41
C PRO A 79 -15.86 -6.81 9.13
N VAL A 80 -15.18 -5.98 8.34
CA VAL A 80 -15.62 -5.56 7.01
C VAL A 80 -15.28 -6.67 6.01
N ALA A 81 -16.23 -6.98 5.12
CA ALA A 81 -16.15 -8.03 4.11
C ALA A 81 -15.09 -7.79 3.00
N SER A 82 -14.03 -7.03 3.27
CA SER A 82 -13.29 -6.24 2.29
C SER A 82 -11.89 -6.73 1.96
N TRP A 83 -11.40 -7.82 2.59
CA TRP A 83 -10.09 -8.39 2.28
C TRP A 83 -9.92 -8.75 0.78
N GLY A 84 -11.01 -9.05 0.08
CA GLY A 84 -10.99 -9.36 -1.36
C GLY A 84 -11.25 -8.18 -2.31
N ARG A 85 -11.59 -6.97 -1.83
CA ARG A 85 -12.04 -5.85 -2.69
C ARG A 85 -11.55 -4.45 -2.30
N ALA A 86 -10.83 -4.29 -1.19
CA ALA A 86 -10.26 -2.99 -0.82
C ALA A 86 -9.04 -2.66 -1.69
N TRP A 87 -9.28 -2.25 -2.93
CA TRP A 87 -8.29 -1.51 -3.71
C TRP A 87 -8.15 -0.12 -3.08
N LEU A 88 -7.01 0.11 -2.42
CA LEU A 88 -6.57 1.45 -2.04
C LEU A 88 -6.18 2.21 -3.31
N VAL A 89 -7.14 2.85 -3.96
CA VAL A 89 -6.88 3.86 -4.98
C VAL A 89 -6.63 5.18 -4.26
N ALA A 90 -5.41 5.69 -4.34
CA ALA A 90 -5.11 7.07 -3.97
C ALA A 90 -5.65 7.97 -5.08
N GLY A 91 -6.59 8.85 -4.72
CA GLY A 91 -7.00 10.01 -5.52
C GLY A 91 -6.16 11.21 -5.18
#